data_AF-A0A9R1CVV4-F1
#
_entry.id   AF-A0A9R1CVV4-F1
#
_cell.length_a   1.000
_cell.length_b   1.000
_cell.length_c   1.000
_cell.angle_alpha   90.00
_cell.angle_beta   90.00
_cell.angle_gamma   90.00
#
_symmetry.space_group_name_H-M   'P 1'
#
loop_
_entity.id
_entity.type
_entity.pdbx_description
1 polymer ?
#
loop_
_entity_poly.entity_id
_entity_poly.type
_entity_poly.pdbx_seq_one_letter_code
_entity_poly.pdbx_strand_id
1 'polypeptide(L)'
;MTEAFLPAIEYGPETHPRAHLEDAGYAPEEVDYVVMTHLHSDHAGHIDTFPDAEFLVQQRELRYAHWPVPVQEVFYLEGDFDMLRSAAYDVTPLDGEYDVFGDGSVRTVPTPGHTPGHQSVIVNLPESGTVILGADVAHRQDGYDREHLASFNWDLSQSLASLRDIKARARRLDADVFVTHDNEHIDAFEGGRR
;
A
#
# COMPACT_ATOMS: atom_id res chain seq x y z
N MET A 1 -1.44 -17.95 32.33
CA MET A 1 -1.33 -16.76 31.47
C MET A 1 -2.45 -16.90 30.47
N THR A 2 -3.43 -15.99 30.51
CA THR A 2 -4.69 -16.09 29.76
C THR A 2 -4.42 -15.96 28.27
N GLU A 3 -5.06 -16.83 27.49
CA GLU A 3 -5.00 -17.00 26.01
C GLU A 3 -5.44 -15.78 25.18
N ALA A 4 -5.45 -14.57 25.72
CA ALA A 4 -5.83 -13.37 25.00
C ALA A 4 -4.57 -12.57 24.60
N PHE A 5 -3.71 -13.18 23.77
CA PHE A 5 -2.66 -12.44 23.07
C PHE A 5 -3.27 -11.95 21.76
N LEU A 6 -3.95 -10.79 21.82
CA LEU A 6 -4.72 -10.15 20.75
C LEU A 6 -5.92 -11.02 20.29
N PRO A 7 -7.10 -10.45 19.97
CA PRO A 7 -8.02 -11.18 19.11
C PRO A 7 -7.23 -11.53 17.85
N ALA A 8 -7.05 -12.83 17.57
CA ALA A 8 -6.45 -13.24 16.32
C ALA A 8 -7.30 -12.62 15.21
N ILE A 9 -6.66 -11.97 14.24
CA ILE A 9 -7.31 -11.70 12.96
C ILE A 9 -7.70 -13.09 12.44
N GLU A 10 -9.00 -13.38 12.39
CA GLU A 10 -9.49 -14.59 11.77
C GLU A 10 -9.20 -14.45 10.28
N TYR A 11 -8.17 -15.17 9.83
CA TYR A 11 -7.74 -15.18 8.46
C TYR A 11 -8.33 -16.39 7.76
N GLY A 12 -9.09 -16.14 6.70
CA GLY A 12 -9.76 -17.17 5.93
C GLY A 12 -10.05 -16.69 4.51
N PRO A 13 -10.53 -17.57 3.62
CA PRO A 13 -10.82 -17.23 2.23
C PRO A 13 -11.71 -15.99 2.05
N GLU A 14 -12.58 -15.70 3.02
CA GLU A 14 -13.46 -14.53 3.08
C GLU A 14 -12.71 -13.20 3.27
N THR A 15 -11.47 -13.22 3.78
CA THR A 15 -10.63 -12.03 3.93
C THR A 15 -9.64 -11.85 2.77
N HIS A 16 -9.68 -12.74 1.77
CA HIS A 16 -8.80 -12.66 0.61
C HIS A 16 -9.34 -11.61 -0.40
N PRO A 17 -8.46 -10.96 -1.19
CA PRO A 17 -8.88 -9.95 -2.17
C PRO A 17 -9.95 -10.44 -3.16
N ARG A 18 -9.89 -11.72 -3.55
CA ARG A 18 -10.89 -12.35 -4.42
C ARG A 18 -12.30 -12.26 -3.85
N ALA A 19 -12.48 -12.61 -2.57
CA ALA A 19 -13.80 -12.57 -1.93
C ALA A 19 -14.35 -11.13 -1.87
N HIS A 20 -13.49 -10.16 -1.54
CA HIS A 20 -13.88 -8.75 -1.50
C HIS A 20 -14.24 -8.17 -2.87
N LEU A 21 -13.56 -8.58 -3.93
CA LEU A 21 -13.93 -8.21 -5.30
C LEU A 21 -15.26 -8.84 -5.73
N GLU A 22 -15.45 -10.12 -5.44
CA GLU A 22 -16.68 -10.85 -5.76
C GLU A 22 -17.88 -10.23 -5.03
N ASP A 23 -17.72 -9.85 -3.75
CA ASP A 23 -18.73 -9.13 -2.97
C ASP A 23 -19.04 -7.74 -3.55
N ALA A 24 -18.05 -7.08 -4.13
CA ALA A 24 -18.22 -5.81 -4.86
C ALA A 24 -18.79 -5.99 -6.28
N GLY A 25 -18.98 -7.22 -6.74
CA GLY A 25 -19.54 -7.56 -8.05
C GLY A 25 -18.53 -7.57 -9.20
N TYR A 26 -17.24 -7.66 -8.90
CA TYR A 26 -16.14 -7.73 -9.88
C TYR A 26 -15.44 -9.08 -9.84
N ALA A 27 -15.03 -9.59 -11.00
CA ALA A 27 -14.11 -10.72 -11.09
C ALA A 27 -12.66 -10.20 -10.99
N PRO A 28 -11.73 -10.94 -10.35
CA PRO A 28 -10.32 -10.51 -10.28
C PRO A 28 -9.65 -10.33 -11.64
N GLU A 29 -10.12 -11.04 -12.65
CA GLU A 29 -9.65 -10.94 -14.04
C GLU A 29 -10.11 -9.64 -14.73
N GLU A 30 -11.01 -8.86 -14.12
CA GLU A 30 -11.42 -7.53 -14.60
C GLU A 30 -10.51 -6.41 -14.08
N VAL A 31 -9.52 -6.71 -13.24
CA VAL A 31 -8.58 -5.72 -12.72
C VAL A 31 -7.48 -5.47 -13.73
N ASP A 32 -7.46 -4.27 -14.32
CA ASP A 32 -6.43 -3.88 -15.29
C ASP A 32 -5.08 -3.55 -14.64
N TYR A 33 -5.10 -2.96 -13.43
CA TYR A 33 -3.89 -2.46 -12.76
C TYR A 33 -3.87 -2.82 -11.28
N VAL A 34 -2.72 -3.26 -10.80
CA VAL A 34 -2.44 -3.44 -9.36
C VAL A 34 -1.25 -2.56 -8.97
N VAL A 35 -1.48 -1.59 -8.09
CA VAL A 35 -0.40 -0.75 -7.54
C VAL A 35 0.17 -1.42 -6.30
N MET A 36 1.41 -1.89 -6.39
CA MET A 36 2.12 -2.43 -5.23
C MET A 36 2.76 -1.29 -4.45
N THR A 37 2.20 -0.95 -3.28
CA THR A 37 2.74 0.12 -2.41
C THR A 37 4.16 -0.22 -1.97
N HIS A 38 4.39 -1.47 -1.61
CA HIS A 38 5.69 -2.11 -1.41
C HIS A 38 5.51 -3.65 -1.38
N LEU A 39 6.57 -4.42 -1.11
CA LEU A 39 6.52 -5.89 -1.19
C LEU A 39 6.67 -6.61 0.16
N HIS A 40 6.23 -6.00 1.27
CA HIS A 40 6.04 -6.76 2.51
C HIS A 40 4.86 -7.72 2.38
N SER A 41 4.87 -8.80 3.17
CA SER A 41 3.90 -9.89 3.12
C SER A 41 2.43 -9.46 3.20
N ASP A 42 2.14 -8.41 3.97
CA ASP A 42 0.79 -7.87 4.15
C ASP A 42 0.32 -6.97 2.99
N HIS A 43 1.20 -6.67 2.02
CA HIS A 43 0.90 -5.89 0.81
C HIS A 43 1.15 -6.66 -0.50
N ALA A 44 1.97 -7.72 -0.43
CA ALA A 44 2.29 -8.58 -1.56
C ALA A 44 1.61 -9.96 -1.52
N GLY A 45 0.86 -10.26 -0.46
CA GLY A 45 0.03 -11.45 -0.43
C GLY A 45 -1.00 -11.44 -1.57
N HIS A 46 -1.28 -12.61 -2.14
CA HIS A 46 -2.33 -12.82 -3.14
C HIS A 46 -2.15 -12.10 -4.48
N ILE A 47 -0.92 -11.80 -4.91
CA ILE A 47 -0.63 -11.29 -6.27
C ILE A 47 -1.24 -12.20 -7.35
N ASP A 48 -1.26 -13.52 -7.12
CA ASP A 48 -1.85 -14.52 -8.01
C ASP A 48 -3.36 -14.38 -8.22
N THR A 49 -4.03 -13.56 -7.41
CA THR A 49 -5.44 -13.22 -7.59
C THR A 49 -5.69 -12.42 -8.87
N PHE A 50 -4.69 -11.67 -9.36
CA PHE A 50 -4.83 -10.74 -10.48
C PHE A 50 -3.96 -11.16 -11.67
N PRO A 51 -4.27 -12.27 -12.34
CA PRO A 51 -3.39 -12.87 -13.35
C PRO A 51 -3.24 -12.02 -14.63
N ASP A 52 -4.23 -11.19 -14.94
CA ASP A 52 -4.28 -10.38 -16.17
C ASP A 52 -3.91 -8.90 -15.96
N ALA A 53 -3.62 -8.51 -14.71
CA ALA A 53 -3.34 -7.13 -14.35
C ALA A 53 -1.89 -6.73 -14.67
N GLU A 54 -1.69 -5.44 -14.94
CA GLU A 54 -0.37 -4.81 -14.96
C GLU A 54 0.02 -4.36 -13.53
N PHE A 55 1.13 -4.89 -13.04
CA PHE A 55 1.65 -4.58 -11.70
C PHE A 55 2.58 -3.36 -11.74
N LEU A 56 2.17 -2.29 -11.06
CA LEU A 56 2.89 -1.03 -10.98
C LEU A 56 3.71 -0.98 -9.69
N VAL A 57 5.03 -1.13 -9.81
CA VAL A 57 5.94 -1.26 -8.64
C VAL A 57 7.15 -0.37 -8.82
N GLN A 58 7.55 0.37 -7.78
CA GLN A 58 8.81 1.13 -7.84
C GLN A 58 9.99 0.18 -8.09
N GLN A 59 10.85 0.51 -9.05
CA GLN A 59 12.01 -0.30 -9.42
C GLN A 59 12.91 -0.58 -8.22
N ARG A 60 13.01 0.37 -7.30
CA ARG A 60 13.80 0.24 -6.08
C ARG A 60 13.24 -0.85 -5.15
N GLU A 61 11.93 -1.04 -5.11
CA GLU A 61 11.29 -2.09 -4.32
C GLU A 61 11.53 -3.46 -4.94
N LEU A 62 11.31 -3.62 -6.25
CA LEU A 62 11.56 -4.87 -6.98
C LEU A 62 13.00 -5.37 -6.79
N ARG A 63 13.98 -4.46 -6.75
CA ARG A 63 15.38 -4.83 -6.48
C ARG A 63 15.59 -5.21 -5.02
N TYR A 64 15.02 -4.45 -4.10
CA TYR A 64 15.27 -4.61 -2.68
C TYR A 64 14.61 -5.86 -2.09
N ALA A 65 13.41 -6.22 -2.55
CA ALA A 65 12.63 -7.34 -2.00
C ALA A 65 13.37 -8.69 -2.03
N HIS A 66 14.26 -8.91 -3.00
CA HIS A 66 15.04 -10.16 -3.10
C HIS A 66 16.39 -10.12 -2.38
N TRP A 67 16.85 -8.93 -1.98
CA TRP A 67 18.07 -8.77 -1.20
C TRP A 67 17.90 -7.72 -0.10
N PRO A 68 16.90 -7.90 0.79
CA PRO A 68 16.66 -6.97 1.88
C PRO A 68 17.80 -7.06 2.89
N VAL A 69 17.99 -6.00 3.71
CA VAL A 69 18.90 -6.15 4.86
C VAL A 69 18.29 -7.09 5.89
N PRO A 70 19.10 -7.76 6.74
CA PRO A 70 18.59 -8.80 7.65
C PRO A 70 17.46 -8.37 8.59
N VAL A 71 17.41 -7.09 8.99
CA VAL A 71 16.34 -6.57 9.87
C VAL A 71 15.00 -6.36 9.15
N GLN A 72 15.01 -6.36 7.82
CA GLN A 72 13.84 -6.21 6.95
C GLN A 72 13.44 -7.53 6.29
N GLU A 73 14.38 -8.47 6.15
CA GLU A 73 14.18 -9.77 5.48
C GLU A 73 12.94 -10.53 5.95
N VAL A 74 12.64 -10.48 7.24
CA VAL A 74 11.49 -11.17 7.84
C VAL A 74 10.12 -10.72 7.31
N PHE A 75 10.04 -9.55 6.67
CA PHE A 75 8.80 -9.01 6.10
C PHE A 75 8.65 -9.33 4.60
N TYR A 76 9.70 -9.81 3.94
CA TYR A 76 9.70 -10.16 2.52
C TYR A 76 9.61 -11.67 2.36
N LEU A 77 8.41 -12.18 2.12
CA LEU A 77 8.20 -13.59 1.82
C LEU A 77 8.37 -13.80 0.31
N GLU A 78 9.53 -14.33 -0.11
CA GLU A 78 9.86 -14.46 -1.54
C GLU A 78 8.77 -15.18 -2.35
N GLY A 79 8.09 -16.16 -1.77
CA GLY A 79 6.97 -16.87 -2.42
C GLY A 79 5.79 -15.98 -2.80
N ASP A 80 5.59 -14.84 -2.15
CA ASP A 80 4.48 -13.92 -2.41
C ASP A 80 4.72 -13.10 -3.69
N PHE A 81 5.96 -12.68 -3.95
CA PHE A 81 6.28 -11.74 -5.03
C PHE A 81 7.23 -12.26 -6.11
N ASP A 82 7.85 -13.45 -5.97
CA ASP A 82 8.79 -13.97 -6.97
C ASP A 82 8.14 -14.17 -8.35
N MET A 83 6.82 -14.39 -8.39
CA MET A 83 6.07 -14.47 -9.66
C MET A 83 6.12 -13.18 -10.48
N LEU A 84 6.36 -12.01 -9.87
CA LEU A 84 6.57 -10.76 -10.60
C LEU A 84 7.85 -10.77 -11.48
N ARG A 85 8.74 -11.76 -11.32
CA ARG A 85 9.88 -11.98 -12.23
C ARG A 85 9.55 -12.89 -13.41
N SER A 86 8.40 -13.56 -13.37
CA SER A 86 7.94 -14.43 -14.44
C SER A 86 7.44 -13.59 -15.62
N ALA A 87 7.67 -14.08 -16.84
CA ALA A 87 7.06 -13.51 -18.03
C ALA A 87 5.53 -13.74 -18.12
N ALA A 88 4.95 -14.44 -17.13
CA ALA A 88 3.51 -14.67 -17.03
C ALA A 88 2.75 -13.47 -16.44
N TYR A 89 3.45 -12.54 -15.78
CA TYR A 89 2.85 -11.35 -15.18
C TYR A 89 3.40 -10.10 -15.89
N ASP A 90 2.52 -9.13 -16.15
CA ASP A 90 2.93 -7.84 -16.66
C ASP A 90 3.35 -6.93 -15.51
N VAL A 91 4.56 -6.39 -15.57
CA VAL A 91 5.14 -5.62 -14.47
C VAL A 91 5.83 -4.39 -15.05
N THR A 92 5.34 -3.22 -14.67
CA THR A 92 5.94 -1.95 -15.03
C THR A 92 6.76 -1.40 -13.86
N PRO A 93 8.10 -1.45 -13.95
CA PRO A 93 8.97 -0.86 -12.95
C PRO A 93 8.92 0.67 -13.04
N LEU A 94 8.44 1.31 -11.99
CA LEU A 94 8.33 2.76 -11.88
C LEU A 94 9.63 3.39 -11.38
N ASP A 95 9.89 4.63 -11.81
CA ASP A 95 10.94 5.50 -11.28
C ASP A 95 10.38 6.90 -11.09
N GLY A 96 9.83 7.16 -9.90
CA GLY A 96 9.18 8.44 -9.60
C GLY A 96 7.66 8.35 -9.51
N GLU A 97 7.01 9.51 -9.61
CA GLU A 97 5.55 9.61 -9.70
C GLU A 97 5.07 9.00 -11.04
N TYR A 98 3.93 8.32 -11.01
CA TYR A 98 3.33 7.72 -12.19
C TYR A 98 1.83 8.01 -12.23
N ASP A 99 1.31 8.32 -13.42
CA ASP A 99 -0.12 8.54 -13.65
C ASP A 99 -0.70 7.29 -14.31
N VAL A 100 -1.50 6.55 -13.56
CA VAL A 100 -1.95 5.20 -13.93
C VAL A 100 -2.78 5.23 -15.21
N PHE A 101 -3.65 6.23 -15.35
CA PHE A 101 -4.56 6.38 -16.49
C PHE A 101 -4.16 7.52 -17.44
N GLY A 102 -3.17 8.33 -17.07
CA GLY A 102 -2.70 9.48 -17.86
C GLY A 102 -3.65 10.68 -17.83
N ASP A 103 -4.70 10.65 -17.01
CA ASP A 103 -5.68 11.72 -16.83
C ASP A 103 -5.58 12.40 -15.45
N GLY A 104 -4.64 11.95 -14.62
CA GLY A 104 -4.39 12.44 -13.28
C GLY A 104 -5.36 11.91 -12.22
N SER A 105 -6.30 11.02 -12.56
CA SER A 105 -7.29 10.48 -11.62
C SER A 105 -6.65 9.59 -10.55
N VAL A 106 -5.67 8.78 -10.91
CA VAL A 106 -4.89 7.94 -9.99
C VAL A 106 -3.41 8.11 -10.25
N ARG A 107 -2.67 8.55 -9.24
CA ARG A 107 -1.23 8.78 -9.33
C ARG A 107 -0.49 8.11 -8.19
N THR A 108 0.57 7.37 -8.51
CA THR A 108 1.50 6.87 -7.50
C THR A 108 2.52 7.95 -7.16
N VAL A 109 2.94 7.99 -5.90
CA VAL A 109 3.93 8.95 -5.40
C VAL A 109 4.94 8.20 -4.53
N PRO A 110 6.23 8.21 -4.90
CA PRO A 110 7.26 7.59 -4.08
C PRO A 110 7.30 8.22 -2.68
N THR A 111 7.24 7.37 -1.67
CA THR A 111 7.31 7.73 -0.25
C THR A 111 8.29 6.79 0.47
N PRO A 112 9.58 6.78 0.05
CA PRO A 112 10.55 5.84 0.59
C PRO A 112 10.82 6.09 2.07
N GLY A 113 11.25 5.05 2.77
CA GLY A 113 11.63 5.12 4.17
C GLY A 113 11.18 3.91 4.96
N HIS A 114 9.88 3.56 4.85
CA HIS A 114 9.37 2.30 5.38
C HIS A 114 10.10 1.13 4.72
N THR A 115 10.01 1.09 3.38
CA THR A 115 10.91 0.35 2.52
C THR A 115 11.63 1.31 1.57
N PRO A 116 12.72 0.88 0.90
CA PRO A 116 13.43 1.70 -0.07
C PRO A 116 12.58 2.16 -1.27
N GLY A 117 11.60 1.36 -1.69
CA GLY A 117 10.73 1.66 -2.83
C GLY A 117 9.26 1.83 -2.47
N HIS A 118 8.93 2.11 -1.21
CA HIS A 118 7.56 2.39 -0.79
C HIS A 118 6.95 3.55 -1.60
N GLN A 119 5.69 3.40 -2.01
CA GLN A 119 4.90 4.43 -2.68
C GLN A 119 3.48 4.53 -2.10
N SER A 120 2.97 5.76 -2.03
CA SER A 120 1.58 6.07 -1.68
C SER A 120 0.78 6.36 -2.97
N VAL A 121 -0.54 6.42 -2.88
CA VAL A 121 -1.41 6.67 -4.04
C VAL A 121 -2.29 7.89 -3.79
N ILE A 122 -2.38 8.79 -4.77
CA ILE A 122 -3.31 9.91 -4.76
C ILE A 122 -4.44 9.61 -5.74
N VAL A 123 -5.68 9.65 -5.26
CA VAL A 123 -6.89 9.41 -6.03
C VAL A 123 -7.73 10.68 -6.05
N ASN A 124 -8.01 11.20 -7.23
CA ASN A 124 -8.87 12.34 -7.45
C ASN A 124 -10.26 11.86 -7.87
N LEU A 125 -11.24 11.96 -6.96
CA LEU A 125 -12.62 11.59 -7.21
C LEU A 125 -13.42 12.82 -7.64
N PRO A 126 -14.17 12.78 -8.76
CA PRO A 126 -14.90 13.96 -9.26
C PRO A 126 -15.91 14.54 -8.27
N GLU A 127 -16.51 13.70 -7.42
CA GLU A 127 -17.58 14.10 -6.49
C GLU A 127 -17.10 14.21 -5.05
N SER A 128 -16.22 13.31 -4.62
CA SER A 128 -15.79 13.18 -3.21
C SER A 128 -14.47 13.90 -2.90
N GLY A 129 -13.82 14.51 -3.90
CA GLY A 129 -12.55 15.20 -3.72
C GLY A 129 -11.33 14.28 -3.78
N THR A 130 -10.22 14.71 -3.19
CA THR A 130 -8.95 13.98 -3.28
C THR A 130 -8.75 13.10 -2.04
N VAL A 131 -8.32 11.86 -2.24
CA VAL A 131 -7.90 10.95 -1.18
C VAL A 131 -6.46 10.53 -1.42
N ILE A 132 -5.64 10.51 -0.37
CA ILE A 132 -4.30 9.94 -0.38
C ILE A 132 -4.34 8.62 0.38
N LEU A 133 -4.13 7.51 -0.31
CA LEU A 133 -3.90 6.20 0.28
C LEU A 133 -2.44 6.14 0.72
N GLY A 134 -2.21 6.32 2.02
CA GLY A 134 -0.87 6.47 2.60
C GLY A 134 -0.08 5.17 2.67
N ALA A 135 -0.77 4.04 2.77
CA ALA A 135 -0.17 2.73 3.12
C ALA A 135 0.74 2.88 4.35
N ASP A 136 1.97 2.42 4.27
CA ASP A 136 2.90 2.33 5.41
C ASP A 136 3.76 3.59 5.59
N VAL A 137 3.42 4.69 4.92
CA VAL A 137 3.98 6.01 5.26
C VAL A 137 3.63 6.40 6.70
N ALA A 138 2.49 5.93 7.20
CA ALA A 138 2.11 5.91 8.60
C ALA A 138 1.11 4.77 8.85
N HIS A 139 1.37 3.93 9.84
CA HIS A 139 0.46 2.83 10.20
C HIS A 139 -0.85 3.30 10.84
N ARG A 140 -0.78 4.36 11.65
CA ARG A 140 -1.90 4.84 12.46
C ARG A 140 -2.13 6.32 12.31
N GLN A 141 -3.37 6.76 12.58
CA GLN A 141 -3.74 8.17 12.54
C GLN A 141 -2.90 9.00 13.53
N ASP A 142 -2.72 8.52 14.76
CA ASP A 142 -1.83 9.18 15.75
C ASP A 142 -0.38 9.28 15.25
N GLY A 143 0.09 8.23 14.55
CA GLY A 143 1.42 8.22 13.95
C GLY A 143 1.56 9.24 12.83
N TYR A 144 0.56 9.34 11.97
CA TYR A 144 0.48 10.39 10.95
C TYR A 144 0.50 11.77 11.61
N ASP A 145 -0.39 12.04 12.58
CA ASP A 145 -0.58 13.35 13.19
C ASP A 145 0.66 13.83 13.96
N ARG A 146 1.26 12.93 14.75
CA ARG A 146 2.38 13.25 15.65
C ARG A 146 3.74 12.93 15.08
N GLU A 147 3.79 12.45 13.84
CA GLU A 147 5.03 12.01 13.17
C GLU A 147 5.72 10.85 13.90
N HIS A 148 4.93 9.94 14.49
CA HIS A 148 5.46 8.68 15.01
C HIS A 148 5.53 7.66 13.87
N LEU A 149 6.77 7.33 13.50
CA LEU A 149 7.06 6.35 12.46
C LEU A 149 6.91 4.92 12.98
N ALA A 150 6.71 3.97 12.06
CA ALA A 150 6.78 2.54 12.37
C ALA A 150 8.12 2.16 13.05
N SER A 151 8.15 1.07 13.81
CA SER A 151 9.38 0.63 14.47
C SER A 151 10.40 -0.01 13.52
N PHE A 152 9.96 -0.50 12.36
CA PHE A 152 10.76 -1.26 11.39
C PHE A 152 10.91 -0.52 10.05
N ASN A 153 11.44 0.69 10.07
CA ASN A 153 11.77 1.42 8.84
C ASN A 153 13.13 1.00 8.28
N TRP A 154 13.25 1.01 6.95
CA TRP A 154 14.53 0.99 6.25
C TRP A 154 15.38 2.23 6.58
N ASP A 155 14.78 3.42 6.55
CA ASP A 155 15.46 4.70 6.80
C ASP A 155 14.51 5.70 7.46
N LEU A 156 14.73 5.98 8.75
CA LEU A 156 13.89 6.89 9.53
C LEU A 156 13.87 8.32 9.00
N SER A 157 14.96 8.80 8.39
CA SER A 157 15.03 10.15 7.84
C SER A 157 14.18 10.26 6.58
N GLN A 158 14.23 9.25 5.71
CA GLN A 158 13.37 9.17 4.54
C GLN A 158 11.90 9.02 4.94
N SER A 159 11.58 8.17 5.93
CA SER A 159 10.20 8.00 6.40
C SER A 159 9.61 9.30 6.92
N LEU A 160 10.37 10.05 7.73
CA LEU A 160 9.91 11.35 8.23
C LEU A 160 9.74 12.37 7.10
N ALA A 161 10.64 12.37 6.11
CA ALA A 161 10.54 13.24 4.94
C ALA A 161 9.29 12.91 4.10
N SER A 162 9.07 11.62 3.81
CA SER A 162 7.93 11.12 3.06
C SER A 162 6.60 11.41 3.77
N LEU A 163 6.53 11.19 5.08
CA LEU A 163 5.35 11.54 5.88
C LEU A 163 5.03 13.05 5.82
N ARG A 164 6.07 13.90 5.93
CA ARG A 164 5.90 15.35 5.84
C ARG A 164 5.52 15.81 4.44
N ASP A 165 6.03 15.15 3.40
CA ASP A 165 5.63 15.40 2.01
C ASP A 165 4.15 15.05 1.80
N ILE A 166 3.70 13.89 2.27
CA ILE A 166 2.27 13.51 2.21
C ILE A 166 1.40 14.52 2.97
N LYS A 167 1.81 14.93 4.18
CA LYS A 167 1.14 16.01 4.92
C LYS A 167 1.06 17.32 4.13
N ALA A 168 2.13 17.68 3.41
CA ALA A 168 2.16 18.90 2.60
C ALA A 168 1.24 18.79 1.37
N ARG A 169 1.23 17.63 0.71
CA ARG A 169 0.35 17.33 -0.43
C ARG A 169 -1.11 17.33 -0.01
N ALA A 170 -1.45 16.68 1.10
CA ALA A 170 -2.80 16.66 1.66
C ALA A 170 -3.33 18.09 1.86
N ARG A 171 -2.54 18.97 2.49
CA ARG A 171 -2.92 20.39 2.65
C ARG A 171 -3.06 21.13 1.33
N ARG A 172 -2.21 20.85 0.34
CA ARG A 172 -2.23 21.54 -0.97
C ARG A 172 -3.41 21.12 -1.83
N LEU A 173 -3.79 19.85 -1.75
CA LEU A 173 -4.83 19.23 -2.55
C LEU A 173 -6.20 19.23 -1.86
N ASP A 174 -6.25 19.70 -0.60
CA ASP A 174 -7.44 19.56 0.26
C ASP A 174 -7.89 18.10 0.32
N ALA A 175 -6.94 17.20 0.57
CA ALA A 175 -7.14 15.76 0.50
C ALA A 175 -7.27 15.13 1.89
N ASP A 176 -8.16 14.16 2.00
CA ASP A 176 -8.16 13.21 3.10
C ASP A 176 -6.98 12.23 2.97
N VAL A 177 -6.45 11.78 4.09
CA VAL A 177 -5.38 10.77 4.12
C VAL A 177 -5.92 9.52 4.81
N PHE A 178 -5.87 8.41 4.07
CA PHE A 178 -6.26 7.09 4.55
C PHE A 178 -5.02 6.28 4.97
N VAL A 179 -5.01 5.82 6.22
CA VAL A 179 -3.96 4.94 6.78
C VAL A 179 -4.51 3.54 7.01
N THR A 180 -3.73 2.51 6.68
CA THR A 180 -4.23 1.14 6.46
C THR A 180 -4.10 0.19 7.65
N HIS A 181 -3.43 0.58 8.73
CA HIS A 181 -3.18 -0.29 9.90
C HIS A 181 -3.81 0.25 11.20
N ASP A 182 -4.94 0.92 11.07
CA ASP A 182 -5.67 1.53 12.18
C ASP A 182 -7.17 1.28 12.04
N ASN A 183 -7.65 0.21 12.68
CA ASN A 183 -9.06 -0.20 12.60
C ASN A 183 -10.02 0.94 12.96
N GLU A 184 -9.68 1.77 13.96
CA GLU A 184 -10.51 2.93 14.33
C GLU A 184 -10.61 3.97 13.21
N HIS A 185 -9.52 4.14 12.44
CA HIS A 185 -9.51 5.02 11.28
C HIS A 185 -10.27 4.41 10.11
N ILE A 186 -10.09 3.12 9.84
CA ILE A 186 -10.78 2.37 8.78
C ILE A 186 -12.29 2.44 9.00
N ASP A 187 -12.77 2.08 10.19
CA ASP A 187 -14.19 2.12 10.55
C ASP A 187 -14.79 3.53 10.39
N ALA A 188 -14.03 4.57 10.74
CA ALA A 188 -14.46 5.95 10.59
C ALA A 188 -14.56 6.38 9.12
N PHE A 189 -13.68 5.87 8.26
CA PHE A 189 -13.65 6.16 6.84
C PHE A 189 -14.82 5.49 6.09
N GLU A 190 -15.12 4.22 6.40
CA GLU A 190 -16.26 3.48 5.84
C GLU A 190 -17.61 4.03 6.30
N GLY A 191 -17.69 4.53 7.53
CA GLY A 191 -18.91 5.09 8.10
C GLY A 191 -19.35 6.45 7.53
N GLY A 192 -18.66 6.99 6.53
CA GLY A 192 -19.00 8.26 5.87
C GLY A 192 -18.98 9.49 6.79
N ARG A 193 -18.21 9.44 7.90
CA ARG A 193 -18.14 10.54 8.88
C ARG A 193 -16.89 11.37 8.66
N ARG A 194 -16.92 12.29 7.69
CA ARG A 194 -16.30 13.62 7.79
C ARG A 194 -17.17 14.66 7.11
#